data_AF-F4ZSJ8-F1
#
_entry.id   AF-F4ZSJ8-F1
#
_cell.length_a   1.000
_cell.length_b   1.000
_cell.length_c   1.000
_cell.angle_alpha   90.00
_cell.angle_beta   90.00
_cell.angle_gamma   90.00
#
_symmetry.space_group_name_H-M   'P 1'
#
loop_
_entity.id
_entity.type
_entity.pdbx_description
1 polymer ?
#
loop_
_entity_poly.entity_id
_entity_poly.type
_entity_poly.pdbx_seq_one_letter_code
_entity_poly.pdbx_strand_id
1 'polypeptide(L)' 'PVRISMACCLNMCGAVHCSDIAILGIHRKPPLIDH' A
#
# COMPACT_ATOMS: atom_id res chain seq x y z
N PRO A 1 13.17 -12.88 12.99
CA PRO A 1 13.64 -11.70 12.22
C PRO A 1 12.42 -10.86 11.86
N VAL A 2 12.47 -9.54 12.00
CA VAL A 2 11.35 -8.67 11.65
C VAL A 2 11.27 -8.56 10.12
N ARG A 3 10.12 -8.90 9.54
CA ARG A 3 9.86 -8.79 8.10
C ARG A 3 9.03 -7.55 7.81
N ILE A 4 9.53 -6.73 6.90
CA ILE A 4 8.92 -5.46 6.49
C ILE A 4 8.66 -5.53 5.00
N SER A 5 7.44 -5.18 4.59
CA SER A 5 7.07 -5.10 3.18
C SER A 5 6.31 -3.80 2.89
N MET A 6 6.36 -3.37 1.64
CA MET A 6 5.68 -2.16 1.16
C MET A 6 4.83 -2.46 -0.07
N ALA A 7 3.63 -1.89 -0.11
CA ALA A 7 2.77 -1.87 -1.28
C ALA A 7 2.47 -0.41 -1.68
N CYS A 8 2.57 -0.12 -2.97
CA CYS A 8 2.43 1.24 -3.51
C CYS A 8 1.00 1.77 -3.50
N CYS A 9 0.00 0.89 -3.46
CA CYS A 9 -1.41 1.21 -3.44
C CYS A 9 -2.21 0.19 -2.63
N LEU A 10 -3.51 0.47 -2.41
CA LEU A 10 -4.44 -0.37 -1.65
C LEU A 10 -4.62 -1.80 -2.19
N ASN A 11 -4.10 -2.12 -3.38
CA ASN A 11 -4.13 -3.48 -3.92
C ASN A 11 -3.18 -4.45 -3.19
N MET A 12 -2.31 -3.96 -2.29
CA MET A 12 -1.49 -4.78 -1.39
C MET A 12 -0.70 -5.92 -2.09
N CYS A 13 -0.14 -5.64 -3.27
CA CYS A 13 0.68 -6.63 -4.00
C CYS A 13 1.86 -7.14 -3.14
N GLY A 14 2.22 -8.41 -3.32
CA GLY A 14 3.30 -9.04 -2.57
C GLY A 14 2.88 -9.54 -1.18
N ALA A 15 3.82 -9.54 -0.24
CA ALA A 15 3.62 -10.13 1.10
C ALA A 15 3.28 -9.10 2.19
N VAL A 16 2.75 -7.93 1.80
CA VAL A 16 2.41 -6.84 2.75
C VAL A 16 1.43 -7.31 3.83
N HIS A 17 0.44 -8.15 3.46
CA HIS A 17 -0.57 -8.68 4.37
C HIS A 17 -0.04 -9.77 5.31
N CYS A 18 1.17 -10.28 5.07
CA CYS A 18 1.83 -11.32 5.88
C CYS A 18 3.11 -10.82 6.57
N SER A 19 3.37 -9.51 6.54
CA SER A 19 4.58 -8.91 7.15
C SER A 19 4.32 -8.48 8.58
N ASP A 20 5.36 -8.52 9.42
CA ASP A 20 5.27 -8.02 10.80
C ASP A 20 4.98 -6.50 10.83
N ILE A 21 5.53 -5.78 9.85
CA ILE A 21 5.27 -4.35 9.62
C ILE A 21 4.92 -4.13 8.15
N ALA A 22 3.74 -3.57 7.89
CA ALA A 22 3.24 -3.27 6.56
C ALA A 22 3.22 -1.75 6.32
N ILE A 23 3.78 -1.31 5.18
CA ILE A 23 3.73 0.08 4.74
C ILE A 23 2.88 0.17 3.47
N LEU A 24 1.87 1.04 3.47
CA LEU A 24 0.92 1.17 2.37
C LEU A 24 0.82 2.60 1.86
N GLY A 25 0.99 2.79 0.55
CA GLY A 25 0.68 4.04 -0.12
C GLY A 25 -0.83 4.26 -0.22
N ILE A 26 -1.32 5.39 0.28
CA ILE A 26 -2.74 5.79 0.16
C ILE A 26 -2.88 7.19 -0.43
N HIS A 27 -3.90 7.35 -1.27
CA HIS A 27 -4.36 8.66 -1.71
C HIS A 27 -5.35 9.21 -0.67
N ARG A 28 -5.19 10.48 -0.28
CA ARG A 28 -6.09 11.18 0.66
C ARG A 28 -6.99 12.21 0.00
N LYS A 29 -6.93 12.30 -1.33
CA LYS A 29 -7.76 13.18 -2.15
C LYS A 29 -8.47 12.33 -3.20
N PRO A 30 -9.71 12.68 -3.58
CA PRO A 30 -10.38 12.04 -4.70
C PRO A 30 -9.58 12.25 -5.99
N PRO A 31 -9.74 11.37 -7.00
CA PRO A 31 -9.08 11.55 -8.29
C PRO A 31 -9.58 12.83 -8.97
N LEU A 32 -8.70 13.48 -9.72
CA LEU A 32 -9.08 14.55 -10.64
C LEU A 32 -9.76 13.90 -11.85
N ILE A 33 -10.90 14.45 -12.26
CA ILE A 33 -11.64 14.00 -13.44
C ILE A 33 -11.33 15.00 -14.56
N ASP A 34 -10.77 14.50 -15.64
CA ASP A 34 -10.54 15.24 -16.89
C ASP A 34 -11.64 14.83 -17.88
N HIS A 35 -12.35 15.81 -18.46
CA HIS A 35 -13.54 15.62 -19.29
C HIS A 35 -13.21 15.57 -20.78
#